data_AF-A0A970DLC9-F1
#
_entry.id   AF-A0A970DLC9-F1
#
_cell.length_a   1.000
_cell.length_b   1.000
_cell.length_c   1.000
_cell.angle_alpha   90.00
_cell.angle_beta   90.00
_cell.angle_gamma   90.00
#
_symmetry.space_group_name_H-M   'P 1'
#
loop_
_entity.id
_entity.type
_entity.pdbx_description
1 polymer ?
#
loop_
_entity_poly.entity_id
_entity_poly.type
_entity_poly.pdbx_seq_one_letter_code
_entity_poly.pdbx_strand_id
1 'polypeptide(L)'
;MKRWFAFLLMFILAVALVGCDNKNNNGEKKEPSTYTITYNLNGGSLSGAKTTFTEDDLPLTLPTPTKDNAEFLGWYLNPNFTGEPVTQINEAKNVTVYAKWSDGEVVKSKLDLFIAEERPDLGGMKVRIMAAGHALYEHDPFDPQYTASDKEAKQLAWELIEELFNIELEVVAYPDDAPWGPQRVRYINDASTLGTHEAEFYTIASEWVPQFARANSVVNLDQMYREFGRGVINNAVRQSLSYKSELYALSNSDGGVYSGFFYNYKLIKDLNVQSPAKIFMEGEWTYERFVEYIIDIQNKLPSVLPEGTDGYAIAGEPVYVWSGMVNAAGIKMMDVDNLQLNLLDPVAEQAYNALRQLGEAGAIDPAGGYDATNEKFKAGHAVFSYGELWFLKADNRWLDIWGQGTTEWGYVPFPRPANVDVEKTRTSFPGAQSYVIPRNLNLPQNVTEEDLFRVMIDYFYATQLYREEEDGYNPELDLEVYFESLVHDRYSVQALMYLSDGRVFFDPLSSTAPHYNTGLGSAIRTLVLSGGDFREIITPIVQTITENYMIPSWGG
;
A
#
# COMPACT_ATOMS: atom_id res chain seq x y z
N MET A 1 29.99 32.47 -9.24
CA MET A 1 31.26 32.87 -8.56
C MET A 1 31.90 31.60 -8.00
N LYS A 2 32.84 30.98 -8.72
CA LYS A 2 34.30 30.87 -8.41
C LYS A 2 34.60 30.33 -6.98
N ARG A 3 34.82 29.02 -6.70
CA ARG A 3 35.98 28.10 -6.91
C ARG A 3 37.21 28.34 -5.97
N TRP A 4 37.61 27.30 -5.19
CA TRP A 4 38.98 26.78 -4.83
C TRP A 4 39.15 26.36 -3.34
N PHE A 5 39.44 25.09 -3.02
CA PHE A 5 40.73 24.33 -2.94
C PHE A 5 41.52 24.48 -1.60
N ALA A 6 41.64 23.35 -0.88
CA ALA A 6 42.89 22.75 -0.35
C ALA A 6 43.59 23.17 0.97
N PHE A 7 43.87 22.10 1.77
CA PHE A 7 45.12 21.71 2.47
C PHE A 7 45.43 22.17 3.93
N LEU A 8 45.27 21.21 4.85
CA LEU A 8 46.30 20.49 5.65
C LEU A 8 47.34 21.24 6.54
N LEU A 9 47.23 20.95 7.85
CA LEU A 9 48.25 20.59 8.88
C LEU A 9 49.49 21.45 9.21
N MET A 10 49.71 21.57 10.55
CA MET A 10 50.99 21.51 11.31
C MET A 10 51.98 22.68 11.15
N PHE A 11 52.71 23.20 12.16
CA PHE A 11 52.87 23.00 13.61
C PHE A 11 53.89 24.08 14.08
N ILE A 12 54.14 24.19 15.41
CA ILE A 12 55.39 24.65 16.10
C ILE A 12 55.37 25.98 16.91
N LEU A 13 55.41 25.76 18.24
CA LEU A 13 56.18 26.42 19.35
C LEU A 13 55.91 27.91 19.69
N ALA A 14 56.03 28.39 20.93
CA ALA A 14 56.55 27.84 22.18
C ALA A 14 55.95 28.57 23.40
N VAL A 15 56.10 27.91 24.53
CA VAL A 15 55.69 28.20 25.92
C VAL A 15 56.17 29.55 26.46
N ALA A 16 55.30 30.24 27.22
CA ALA A 16 55.66 30.85 28.51
C ALA A 16 54.40 31.05 29.38
N LEU A 17 54.30 30.23 30.42
CA LEU A 17 53.44 30.42 31.58
C LEU A 17 53.78 31.74 32.28
N VAL A 18 52.75 32.55 32.56
CA VAL A 18 52.74 33.41 33.75
C VAL A 18 51.34 33.29 34.35
N GLY A 19 51.26 32.63 35.50
CA GLY A 19 50.05 32.55 36.30
C GLY A 19 49.80 33.86 37.06
N CYS A 20 48.53 34.23 37.19
CA CYS A 20 48.07 35.16 38.22
C CYS A 20 47.34 34.37 39.30
N ASP A 21 47.89 34.49 40.51
CA ASP A 21 47.45 33.93 41.79
C ASP A 21 46.03 34.37 42.18
N ASN A 22 45.23 33.42 42.68
CA ASN A 22 44.16 33.68 43.66
C ASN A 22 44.50 32.87 44.92
N LYS A 23 45.29 33.48 45.81
CA LYS A 23 45.72 32.91 47.10
C LYS A 23 44.81 33.37 48.23
N ASN A 24 44.34 32.43 49.04
CA ASN A 24 44.03 32.67 50.45
C ASN A 24 45.27 32.27 51.29
N ASN A 25 45.46 32.89 52.45
CA ASN A 25 46.71 33.02 53.21
C ASN A 25 47.47 31.75 53.66
N ASN A 26 47.12 30.54 53.20
CA ASN A 26 47.83 29.30 53.55
C ASN A 26 48.22 28.40 52.34
N GLY A 27 48.17 28.88 51.09
CA GLY A 27 48.90 28.22 49.98
C GLY A 27 48.46 26.82 49.57
N GLU A 28 47.27 26.35 49.96
CA GLU A 28 46.68 25.10 49.47
C GLU A 28 45.84 25.33 48.20
N LYS A 29 46.05 24.49 47.19
CA LYS A 29 45.24 24.41 45.96
C LYS A 29 43.84 23.94 46.38
N LYS A 30 42.80 24.73 46.11
CA LYS A 30 41.41 24.35 46.43
C LYS A 30 41.03 23.16 45.54
N GLU A 31 41.00 21.95 46.11
CA GLU A 31 40.44 20.76 45.47
C GLU A 31 39.00 21.07 44.98
N PRO A 32 38.63 20.69 43.74
CA PRO A 32 37.28 20.93 43.25
C PRO A 32 36.29 20.19 44.17
N SER A 33 35.30 20.93 44.67
CA SER A 33 34.26 20.34 45.52
C SER A 33 33.44 19.38 44.66
N THR A 34 33.44 18.09 45.04
CA THR A 34 32.63 17.06 44.37
C THR A 34 31.28 16.93 45.09
N TYR A 35 30.21 16.86 44.30
CA TYR A 35 28.83 16.74 44.77
C TYR A 35 28.24 15.40 44.34
N THR A 36 27.27 14.90 45.10
CA THR A 36 26.63 13.59 44.86
C THR A 36 25.22 13.74 44.31
N ILE A 37 24.83 12.83 43.41
CA ILE A 37 23.45 12.66 42.92
C ILE A 37 22.93 11.33 43.45
N THR A 38 21.79 11.38 44.13
CA THR A 38 21.10 10.19 44.60
C THR A 38 19.83 9.98 43.77
N TYR A 39 19.76 8.87 43.04
CA TYR A 39 18.57 8.49 42.28
C TYR A 39 17.69 7.57 43.12
N ASN A 40 16.53 8.06 43.55
CA ASN A 40 15.49 7.20 44.07
C ASN A 40 14.58 6.74 42.93
N LEU A 41 14.79 5.50 42.49
CA LEU A 41 14.11 4.93 41.33
C LEU A 41 12.66 4.51 41.61
N ASN A 42 12.21 4.50 42.87
CA ASN A 42 10.85 4.08 43.25
C ASN A 42 10.42 2.76 42.57
N GLY A 43 11.34 1.78 42.54
CA GLY A 43 11.12 0.46 41.95
C GLY A 43 11.48 0.33 40.47
N GLY A 44 12.02 1.36 39.81
CA GLY A 44 12.62 1.25 38.48
C GLY A 44 14.10 0.87 38.48
N SER A 45 14.70 0.82 37.29
CA SER A 45 16.08 0.52 36.99
C SER A 45 16.73 1.66 36.19
N LEU A 46 18.03 1.88 36.40
CA LEU A 46 18.81 2.89 35.70
C LEU A 46 20.25 2.44 35.57
N SER A 47 20.79 2.44 34.35
CA SER A 47 22.17 2.04 34.03
C SER A 47 22.99 3.24 33.53
N GLY A 48 24.30 3.24 33.80
CA GLY A 48 25.23 4.23 33.25
C GLY A 48 25.11 5.67 33.77
N ALA A 49 24.31 5.93 34.81
CA ALA A 49 24.12 7.28 35.33
C ALA A 49 25.30 7.79 36.19
N LYS A 50 25.64 9.09 36.07
CA LYS A 50 26.62 9.75 36.96
C LYS A 50 26.07 9.86 38.38
N THR A 51 26.80 9.39 39.38
CA THR A 51 26.45 9.53 40.80
C THR A 51 27.22 10.64 41.51
N THR A 52 28.21 11.25 40.82
CA THR A 52 28.99 12.40 41.30
C THR A 52 29.25 13.40 40.17
N PHE A 53 29.41 14.69 40.53
CA PHE A 53 29.65 15.78 39.59
C PHE A 53 30.38 16.97 40.27
N THR A 54 30.90 17.89 39.47
CA THR A 54 31.56 19.14 39.90
C THR A 54 30.88 20.36 39.28
N GLU A 55 31.30 21.58 39.67
CA GLU A 55 30.78 22.83 39.06
C GLU A 55 30.94 22.84 37.52
N ASP A 56 31.99 22.21 36.98
CA ASP A 56 32.28 22.16 35.54
C ASP A 56 31.34 21.21 34.76
N ASP A 57 30.59 20.35 35.45
CA ASP A 57 29.62 19.43 34.83
C ASP A 57 28.24 20.07 34.62
N LEU A 58 28.02 21.31 35.07
CA LEU A 58 26.72 21.99 35.03
C LEU A 58 26.52 22.78 33.73
N PRO A 59 25.31 22.78 33.13
CA PRO A 59 24.12 22.05 33.58
C PRO A 59 24.17 20.55 33.24
N LEU A 60 23.77 19.70 34.18
CA LEU A 60 23.81 18.24 34.02
C LEU A 60 22.41 17.68 33.74
N THR A 61 22.22 17.12 32.54
CA THR A 61 20.96 16.44 32.15
C THR A 61 20.77 15.13 32.90
N LEU A 62 19.55 14.92 33.44
CA LEU A 62 19.18 13.69 34.13
C LEU A 62 18.78 12.60 33.11
N PRO A 63 19.25 11.35 33.27
CA PRO A 63 18.89 10.26 32.38
C PRO A 63 17.45 9.76 32.62
N THR A 64 16.87 9.10 31.62
CA THR A 64 15.54 8.47 31.72
C THR A 64 15.67 7.04 32.25
N PRO A 65 15.10 6.71 33.43
CA PRO A 65 15.07 5.35 33.95
C PRO A 65 13.98 4.51 33.27
N THR A 66 14.01 3.20 33.47
CA THR A 66 12.94 2.27 33.03
C THR A 66 12.32 1.55 34.23
N LYS A 67 11.06 1.13 34.11
CA LYS A 67 10.39 0.28 35.11
C LYS A 67 9.38 -0.60 34.40
N ASP A 68 9.41 -1.89 34.71
CA ASP A 68 8.46 -2.83 34.12
C ASP A 68 7.01 -2.38 34.43
N ASN A 69 6.16 -2.37 33.41
CA ASN A 69 4.74 -2.06 33.49
C ASN A 69 4.40 -0.64 34.02
N ALA A 70 5.27 0.36 33.82
CA ALA A 70 4.95 1.76 34.13
C ALA A 70 5.71 2.77 33.26
N GLU A 71 5.07 3.89 32.92
CA GLU A 71 5.68 4.99 32.17
C GLU A 71 6.41 5.96 33.11
N PHE A 72 7.57 6.47 32.69
CA PHE A 72 8.32 7.47 33.43
C PHE A 72 7.72 8.86 33.24
N LEU A 73 7.14 9.44 34.30
CA LEU A 73 6.47 10.74 34.28
C LEU A 73 7.40 11.92 34.63
N GLY A 74 8.66 11.64 34.98
CA GLY A 74 9.67 12.67 35.27
C GLY A 74 10.36 12.54 36.64
N TRP A 75 11.44 13.30 36.81
CA TRP A 75 12.18 13.40 38.07
C TRP A 75 11.66 14.54 38.95
N TYR A 76 11.57 14.31 40.25
CA TYR A 76 11.15 15.31 41.23
C TYR A 76 12.17 15.46 42.36
N LEU A 77 12.24 16.64 42.98
CA LEU A 77 13.15 16.91 44.12
C LEU A 77 12.59 16.47 45.48
N ASN A 78 11.39 15.90 45.50
CA ASN A 78 10.74 15.44 46.72
C ASN A 78 9.96 14.13 46.46
N PRO A 79 9.83 13.26 47.48
CA PRO A 79 9.14 11.98 47.34
C PRO A 79 7.63 12.09 47.14
N ASN A 80 7.03 13.27 47.36
CA ASN A 80 5.60 13.50 47.15
C ASN A 80 5.27 13.96 45.72
N PHE A 81 6.28 14.07 44.85
CA PHE A 81 6.17 14.49 43.45
C PHE A 81 5.44 15.83 43.25
N THR A 82 5.61 16.77 44.18
CA THR A 82 5.03 18.12 44.07
C THR A 82 5.97 19.08 43.33
N GLY A 83 5.40 20.03 42.60
CA GLY A 83 6.14 21.00 41.78
C GLY A 83 6.31 20.55 40.32
N GLU A 84 7.20 21.23 39.59
CA GLU A 84 7.53 20.90 38.20
C GLU A 84 8.58 19.77 38.14
N PRO A 85 8.53 18.90 37.11
CA PRO A 85 9.55 17.89 36.89
C PRO A 85 10.89 18.54 36.54
N VAL A 86 11.98 17.92 36.98
CA VAL A 86 13.35 18.38 36.76
C VAL A 86 13.98 17.56 35.64
N THR A 87 14.53 18.24 34.64
CA THR A 87 15.27 17.60 33.54
C THR A 87 16.77 17.78 33.65
N GLN A 88 17.23 18.78 34.43
CA GLN A 88 18.65 19.13 34.60
C GLN A 88 18.96 19.61 36.02
N ILE A 89 20.19 19.35 36.47
CA ILE A 89 20.78 19.95 37.68
C ILE A 89 21.59 21.18 37.23
N ASN A 90 21.33 22.33 37.86
CA ASN A 90 21.95 23.63 37.51
C ASN A 90 22.80 24.22 38.65
N GLU A 91 22.81 23.59 39.82
CA GLU A 91 23.47 24.09 41.02
C GLU A 91 24.46 23.07 41.58
N ALA A 92 25.61 23.56 42.03
CA ALA A 92 26.68 22.76 42.62
C ALA A 92 26.38 22.43 44.08
N LYS A 93 25.53 21.41 44.29
CA LYS A 93 25.13 20.89 45.60
C LYS A 93 24.73 19.42 45.50
N ASN A 94 24.76 18.71 46.63
CA ASN A 94 24.21 17.36 46.69
C ASN A 94 22.71 17.38 46.41
N VAL A 95 22.25 16.47 45.55
CA VAL A 95 20.84 16.43 45.10
C VAL A 95 20.31 15.01 45.13
N THR A 96 19.05 14.88 45.54
CA THR A 96 18.28 13.64 45.45
C THR A 96 17.11 13.86 44.50
N VAL A 97 16.96 12.97 43.53
CA VAL A 97 15.84 12.97 42.58
C VAL A 97 15.01 11.70 42.73
N TYR A 98 13.69 11.84 42.62
CA TYR A 98 12.71 10.77 42.81
C TYR A 98 11.97 10.54 41.48
N ALA A 99 12.01 9.31 40.96
CA ALA A 99 11.32 8.95 39.73
C ALA A 99 9.82 8.83 39.99
N LYS A 100 9.00 9.56 39.22
CA LYS A 100 7.55 9.38 39.20
C LYS A 100 7.18 8.42 38.07
N TRP A 101 6.29 7.48 38.38
CA TRP A 101 5.78 6.48 37.44
C TRP A 101 4.27 6.66 37.28
N SER A 102 3.70 6.22 36.15
CA SER A 102 2.25 6.08 36.00
C SER A 102 1.68 5.08 37.02
N ASP A 103 0.44 5.30 37.47
CA ASP A 103 -0.27 4.31 38.27
C ASP A 103 -0.50 3.08 37.39
N GLY A 104 0.00 1.92 37.83
CA GLY A 104 0.17 0.71 37.02
C GLY A 104 -1.14 0.01 36.62
N GLU A 105 -1.94 0.63 35.75
CA GLU A 105 -2.77 -0.13 34.84
C GLU A 105 -1.85 -0.73 33.77
N VAL A 106 -1.73 -2.06 33.77
CA VAL A 106 -1.16 -2.78 32.63
C VAL A 106 -2.06 -2.46 31.45
N VAL A 107 -1.63 -1.53 30.61
CA VAL A 107 -2.21 -1.40 29.26
C VAL A 107 -1.75 -2.65 28.55
N LYS A 108 -2.59 -3.70 28.59
CA LYS A 108 -2.38 -4.89 27.78
C LYS A 108 -2.24 -4.42 26.33
N SER A 109 -1.21 -4.88 25.65
CA SER A 109 -1.07 -4.60 24.21
C SER A 109 -2.32 -5.11 23.49
N LYS A 110 -2.59 -4.60 22.29
CA LYS A 110 -3.67 -5.16 21.46
C LYS A 110 -3.45 -6.65 21.23
N LEU A 111 -2.20 -7.09 21.12
CA LEU A 111 -1.81 -8.49 20.99
C LEU A 111 -2.15 -9.31 22.24
N ASP A 112 -1.83 -8.83 23.45
CA ASP A 112 -2.20 -9.51 24.70
C ASP A 112 -3.72 -9.65 24.87
N LEU A 113 -4.47 -8.61 24.47
CA LEU A 113 -5.93 -8.64 24.48
C LEU A 113 -6.45 -9.68 23.50
N PHE A 114 -5.90 -9.70 22.28
CA PHE A 114 -6.26 -10.67 21.25
C PHE A 114 -5.93 -12.11 21.64
N ILE A 115 -4.76 -12.37 22.23
CA ILE A 115 -4.36 -13.71 22.68
C ILE A 115 -5.32 -14.24 23.76
N ALA A 116 -5.80 -13.35 24.64
CA ALA A 116 -6.68 -13.73 25.74
C ALA A 116 -8.13 -14.09 25.33
N GLU A 117 -8.50 -13.88 24.06
CA GLU A 117 -9.85 -14.20 23.57
C GLU A 117 -10.06 -15.72 23.41
N GLU A 118 -11.20 -16.22 23.91
CA GLU A 118 -11.56 -17.64 23.78
C GLU A 118 -11.92 -18.01 22.33
N ARG A 119 -11.37 -19.14 21.88
CA ARG A 119 -11.53 -19.67 20.53
C ARG A 119 -11.93 -21.15 20.57
N PRO A 120 -12.66 -21.61 19.55
CA PRO A 120 -13.03 -23.01 19.45
C PRO A 120 -11.79 -23.88 19.24
N ASP A 121 -11.73 -25.00 19.95
CA ASP A 121 -10.77 -26.07 19.69
C ASP A 121 -11.27 -26.90 18.50
N LEU A 122 -10.53 -26.89 17.40
CA LEU A 122 -10.86 -27.57 16.15
C LEU A 122 -10.25 -28.97 16.03
N GLY A 123 -9.67 -29.49 17.13
CA GLY A 123 -9.33 -30.90 17.29
C GLY A 123 -8.13 -31.37 16.48
N GLY A 124 -7.17 -30.49 16.20
CA GLY A 124 -5.96 -30.79 15.42
C GLY A 124 -6.24 -31.00 13.94
N MET A 125 -7.34 -30.45 13.40
CA MET A 125 -7.66 -30.60 11.99
C MET A 125 -6.64 -29.84 11.12
N LYS A 126 -6.39 -30.37 9.92
CA LYS A 126 -5.68 -29.63 8.88
C LYS A 126 -6.62 -28.61 8.25
N VAL A 127 -6.16 -27.38 8.11
CA VAL A 127 -6.84 -26.30 7.40
C VAL A 127 -5.99 -25.94 6.19
N ARG A 128 -6.45 -26.37 5.02
CA ARG A 128 -5.68 -26.24 3.78
C ARG A 128 -6.06 -24.99 3.01
N ILE A 129 -5.04 -24.28 2.52
CA ILE A 129 -5.15 -23.13 1.63
C ILE A 129 -4.69 -23.56 0.24
N MET A 130 -5.62 -23.65 -0.70
CA MET A 130 -5.31 -24.07 -2.06
C MET A 130 -4.85 -22.90 -2.93
N ALA A 131 -3.61 -22.98 -3.42
CA ALA A 131 -2.90 -21.96 -4.16
C ALA A 131 -2.36 -22.45 -5.50
N ALA A 132 -1.94 -21.53 -6.38
CA ALA A 132 -1.37 -21.89 -7.66
C ALA A 132 -0.03 -22.64 -7.45
N GLY A 133 0.13 -23.82 -8.06
CA GLY A 133 1.29 -24.69 -7.81
C GLY A 133 2.66 -24.05 -8.07
N HIS A 134 2.76 -23.10 -8.99
CA HIS A 134 4.02 -22.38 -9.26
C HIS A 134 4.28 -21.20 -8.30
N ALA A 135 3.34 -20.87 -7.42
CA ALA A 135 3.35 -19.69 -6.56
C ALA A 135 2.87 -20.01 -5.14
N LEU A 136 3.06 -21.25 -4.67
CA LEU A 136 2.71 -21.64 -3.30
C LEU A 136 3.42 -20.78 -2.25
N TYR A 137 4.67 -20.40 -2.57
CA TYR A 137 5.50 -19.56 -1.71
C TYR A 137 4.83 -18.22 -1.37
N GLU A 138 3.89 -17.71 -2.19
CA GLU A 138 3.18 -16.45 -1.91
C GLU A 138 2.22 -16.55 -0.72
N HIS A 139 1.85 -17.78 -0.33
CA HIS A 139 0.88 -18.07 0.73
C HIS A 139 1.49 -18.75 1.95
N ASP A 140 2.70 -19.30 1.82
CA ASP A 140 3.44 -19.95 2.91
C ASP A 140 4.58 -19.03 3.37
N PRO A 141 4.44 -18.38 4.55
CA PRO A 141 5.48 -17.48 5.06
C PRO A 141 6.75 -18.24 5.52
N PHE A 142 6.73 -19.57 5.61
CA PHE A 142 7.92 -20.38 5.90
C PHE A 142 8.70 -20.78 4.65
N ASP A 143 8.12 -20.60 3.46
CA ASP A 143 8.84 -20.84 2.21
C ASP A 143 10.05 -19.88 2.10
N PRO A 144 11.25 -20.37 1.74
CA PRO A 144 12.43 -19.53 1.53
C PRO A 144 12.25 -18.44 0.46
N GLN A 145 11.36 -18.64 -0.51
CA GLN A 145 11.05 -17.67 -1.58
C GLN A 145 10.07 -16.59 -1.13
N TYR A 146 9.40 -16.73 0.03
CA TYR A 146 8.63 -15.63 0.59
C TYR A 146 9.59 -14.55 1.11
N THR A 147 9.60 -13.38 0.46
CA THR A 147 10.52 -12.28 0.79
C THR A 147 9.81 -10.96 1.08
N ALA A 148 8.50 -11.00 1.31
CA ALA A 148 7.76 -9.80 1.70
C ALA A 148 8.20 -9.34 3.11
N SER A 149 8.07 -8.04 3.37
CA SER A 149 8.53 -7.42 4.62
C SER A 149 7.73 -7.88 5.85
N ASP A 150 6.53 -8.42 5.65
CA ASP A 150 5.66 -8.95 6.70
C ASP A 150 5.91 -10.44 7.03
N LYS A 151 7.02 -11.02 6.52
CA LYS A 151 7.37 -12.43 6.72
C LYS A 151 7.38 -12.85 8.19
N GLU A 152 8.12 -12.13 9.03
CA GLU A 152 8.28 -12.47 10.44
C GLU A 152 6.94 -12.40 11.19
N ALA A 153 6.20 -11.30 11.01
CA ALA A 153 4.87 -11.14 11.57
C ALA A 153 3.89 -12.23 11.11
N LYS A 154 3.94 -12.66 9.84
CA LYS A 154 3.11 -13.76 9.32
C LYS A 154 3.49 -15.11 9.91
N GLN A 155 4.79 -15.40 10.11
CA GLN A 155 5.24 -16.63 10.76
C GLN A 155 4.73 -16.71 12.20
N LEU A 156 4.88 -15.63 12.97
CA LEU A 156 4.39 -15.53 14.35
C LEU A 156 2.86 -15.64 14.42
N ALA A 157 2.14 -14.98 13.48
CA ALA A 157 0.70 -15.09 13.38
C ALA A 157 0.26 -16.52 13.02
N TRP A 158 0.95 -17.19 12.09
CA TRP A 158 0.65 -18.55 11.67
C TRP A 158 0.73 -19.53 12.84
N GLU A 159 1.86 -19.54 13.56
CA GLU A 159 2.06 -20.41 14.73
C GLU A 159 1.05 -20.11 15.84
N LEU A 160 0.76 -18.82 16.08
CA LEU A 160 -0.23 -18.40 17.07
C LEU A 160 -1.64 -18.91 16.72
N ILE A 161 -2.06 -18.84 15.45
CA ILE A 161 -3.39 -19.32 15.04
C ILE A 161 -3.49 -20.85 15.12
N GLU A 162 -2.43 -21.57 14.79
CA GLU A 162 -2.36 -23.03 14.98
C GLU A 162 -2.55 -23.42 16.44
N GLU A 163 -1.89 -22.72 17.37
CA GLU A 163 -2.05 -22.94 18.81
C GLU A 163 -3.47 -22.62 19.29
N LEU A 164 -3.98 -21.44 18.94
CA LEU A 164 -5.23 -20.90 19.46
C LEU A 164 -6.48 -21.68 19.02
N PHE A 165 -6.46 -22.22 17.81
CA PHE A 165 -7.57 -23.01 17.27
C PHE A 165 -7.31 -24.52 17.32
N ASN A 166 -6.12 -24.96 17.76
CA ASN A 166 -5.67 -26.35 17.69
C ASN A 166 -5.85 -26.92 16.27
N ILE A 167 -5.10 -26.37 15.31
CA ILE A 167 -5.10 -26.77 13.90
C ILE A 167 -3.68 -26.90 13.35
N GLU A 168 -3.56 -27.44 12.13
CA GLU A 168 -2.36 -27.40 11.30
C GLU A 168 -2.72 -26.68 9.99
N LEU A 169 -2.10 -25.54 9.72
CA LEU A 169 -2.28 -24.82 8.47
C LEU A 169 -1.34 -25.40 7.40
N GLU A 170 -1.82 -25.52 6.17
CA GLU A 170 -1.03 -26.08 5.07
C GLU A 170 -1.39 -25.40 3.75
N VAL A 171 -0.38 -25.01 2.95
CA VAL A 171 -0.60 -24.54 1.58
C VAL A 171 -0.49 -25.70 0.61
N VAL A 172 -1.53 -25.92 -0.19
CA VAL A 172 -1.60 -27.02 -1.17
C VAL A 172 -1.80 -26.49 -2.59
N ALA A 173 -1.36 -27.23 -3.60
CA ALA A 173 -1.52 -26.82 -4.98
C ALA A 173 -2.91 -27.15 -5.52
N TYR A 174 -3.46 -26.26 -6.36
CA TYR A 174 -4.49 -26.65 -7.32
C TYR A 174 -3.99 -27.79 -8.22
N PRO A 175 -4.87 -28.71 -8.64
CA PRO A 175 -4.52 -29.68 -9.66
C PRO A 175 -4.22 -29.00 -11.00
N ASP A 176 -3.41 -29.65 -11.84
CA ASP A 176 -2.94 -29.12 -13.13
C ASP A 176 -4.08 -28.78 -14.10
N ASP A 177 -5.24 -29.42 -13.97
CA ASP A 177 -6.43 -29.19 -14.77
C ASP A 177 -7.35 -28.07 -14.24
N ALA A 178 -6.97 -27.42 -13.14
CA ALA A 178 -7.58 -26.22 -12.59
C ALA A 178 -6.62 -24.99 -12.64
N PRO A 179 -6.08 -24.63 -13.82
CA PRO A 179 -5.24 -23.45 -13.94
C PRO A 179 -6.07 -22.17 -13.74
N TRP A 180 -5.37 -21.07 -13.47
CA TRP A 180 -5.97 -19.75 -13.25
C TRP A 180 -6.93 -19.37 -14.41
N GLY A 181 -8.14 -18.91 -14.06
CA GLY A 181 -9.18 -18.52 -15.01
C GLY A 181 -10.43 -19.41 -14.94
N PRO A 182 -11.20 -19.49 -16.04
CA PRO A 182 -12.51 -20.15 -16.05
C PRO A 182 -12.50 -21.62 -15.60
N GLN A 183 -11.39 -22.34 -15.86
CA GLN A 183 -11.25 -23.74 -15.45
C GLN A 183 -11.19 -23.88 -13.94
N ARG A 184 -10.46 -23.00 -13.24
CA ARG A 184 -10.43 -22.96 -11.77
C ARG A 184 -11.77 -22.57 -11.17
N VAL A 185 -12.48 -21.60 -11.76
CA VAL A 185 -13.84 -21.26 -11.32
C VAL A 185 -14.75 -22.48 -11.40
N ARG A 186 -14.71 -23.20 -12.54
CA ARG A 186 -15.48 -24.41 -12.74
C ARG A 186 -15.11 -25.50 -11.73
N TYR A 187 -13.82 -25.72 -11.49
CA TYR A 187 -13.34 -26.71 -10.52
C TYR A 187 -13.93 -26.48 -9.12
N ILE A 188 -13.91 -25.25 -8.62
CA ILE A 188 -14.49 -24.91 -7.31
C ILE A 188 -16.01 -25.12 -7.31
N ASN A 189 -16.72 -24.66 -8.34
CA ASN A 189 -18.18 -24.82 -8.45
C ASN A 189 -18.61 -26.30 -8.53
N ASP A 190 -17.90 -27.10 -9.33
CA ASP A 190 -18.17 -28.53 -9.49
C ASP A 190 -17.89 -29.26 -8.16
N ALA A 191 -16.80 -28.91 -7.46
CA ALA A 191 -16.48 -29.47 -6.14
C ALA A 191 -17.54 -29.13 -5.07
N SER A 192 -18.10 -27.92 -5.08
CA SER A 192 -19.19 -27.54 -4.15
C SER A 192 -20.49 -28.26 -4.46
N THR A 193 -20.77 -28.52 -5.74
CA THR A 193 -21.94 -29.31 -6.14
C THR A 193 -21.82 -30.77 -5.69
N LEU A 194 -20.61 -31.32 -5.74
CA LEU A 194 -20.32 -32.72 -5.46
C LEU A 194 -19.93 -33.00 -4.00
N GLY A 195 -19.59 -31.98 -3.22
CA GLY A 195 -19.04 -32.14 -1.86
C GLY A 195 -17.64 -32.77 -1.86
N THR A 196 -16.84 -32.52 -2.89
CA THR A 196 -15.52 -33.16 -3.12
C THR A 196 -14.35 -32.18 -2.95
N HIS A 197 -14.49 -31.22 -2.04
CA HIS A 197 -13.42 -30.25 -1.78
C HIS A 197 -12.17 -30.91 -1.19
N GLU A 198 -11.01 -30.45 -1.65
CA GLU A 198 -9.69 -30.92 -1.21
C GLU A 198 -8.97 -29.92 -0.29
N ALA A 199 -9.60 -28.77 -0.03
CA ALA A 199 -9.11 -27.71 0.84
C ALA A 199 -10.27 -26.93 1.47
N GLU A 200 -9.97 -26.23 2.55
CA GLU A 200 -10.92 -25.40 3.31
C GLU A 200 -10.94 -23.95 2.80
N PHE A 201 -9.84 -23.49 2.21
CA PHE A 201 -9.74 -22.20 1.52
C PHE A 201 -9.25 -22.37 0.10
N TYR A 202 -9.81 -21.59 -0.82
CA TYR A 202 -9.41 -21.55 -2.22
C TYR A 202 -8.98 -20.13 -2.61
N THR A 203 -7.81 -20.00 -3.22
CA THR A 203 -7.31 -18.72 -3.72
C THR A 203 -7.92 -18.39 -5.09
N ILE A 204 -8.50 -17.20 -5.19
CA ILE A 204 -9.20 -16.72 -6.39
C ILE A 204 -8.79 -15.29 -6.71
N ALA A 205 -9.16 -14.82 -7.90
CA ALA A 205 -9.23 -13.40 -8.20
C ALA A 205 -10.54 -12.81 -7.66
N SER A 206 -10.50 -11.63 -7.03
CA SER A 206 -11.71 -10.97 -6.53
C SER A 206 -12.77 -10.76 -7.62
N GLU A 207 -12.36 -10.54 -8.88
CA GLU A 207 -13.32 -10.36 -9.98
C GLU A 207 -14.14 -11.62 -10.31
N TRP A 208 -13.79 -12.79 -9.76
CA TRP A 208 -14.55 -14.03 -9.94
C TRP A 208 -15.65 -14.22 -8.88
N VAL A 209 -15.66 -13.42 -7.80
CA VAL A 209 -16.64 -13.51 -6.71
C VAL A 209 -18.10 -13.60 -7.22
N PRO A 210 -18.55 -12.79 -8.19
CA PRO A 210 -19.91 -12.90 -8.72
C PRO A 210 -20.26 -14.28 -9.29
N GLN A 211 -19.28 -14.99 -9.86
CA GLN A 211 -19.49 -16.31 -10.47
C GLN A 211 -19.76 -17.37 -9.40
N PHE A 212 -19.05 -17.30 -8.27
CA PHE A 212 -19.23 -18.21 -7.14
C PHE A 212 -20.52 -17.91 -6.36
N ALA A 213 -20.80 -16.64 -6.10
CA ALA A 213 -22.02 -16.22 -5.40
C ALA A 213 -23.28 -16.62 -6.19
N ARG A 214 -23.28 -16.46 -7.52
CA ARG A 214 -24.39 -16.91 -8.40
C ARG A 214 -24.56 -18.42 -8.43
N ALA A 215 -23.44 -19.16 -8.42
CA ALA A 215 -23.46 -20.62 -8.36
C ALA A 215 -23.81 -21.16 -6.97
N ASN A 216 -23.87 -20.29 -5.95
CA ASN A 216 -24.03 -20.68 -4.55
C ASN A 216 -22.98 -21.71 -4.10
N SER A 217 -21.74 -21.54 -4.56
CA SER A 217 -20.62 -22.45 -4.28
C SER A 217 -19.72 -21.99 -3.14
N VAL A 218 -19.83 -20.73 -2.71
CA VAL A 218 -19.03 -20.18 -1.60
C VAL A 218 -19.93 -19.60 -0.52
N VAL A 219 -19.41 -19.57 0.70
CA VAL A 219 -20.12 -19.11 1.90
C VAL A 219 -20.32 -17.59 1.81
N ASN A 220 -21.49 -17.11 2.24
CA ASN A 220 -21.70 -15.68 2.50
C ASN A 220 -21.10 -15.33 3.86
N LEU A 221 -20.13 -14.42 3.85
CA LEU A 221 -19.30 -14.06 4.99
C LEU A 221 -19.75 -12.74 5.64
N ASP A 222 -20.80 -12.08 5.13
CA ASP A 222 -21.16 -10.72 5.52
C ASP A 222 -21.49 -10.59 7.01
N GLN A 223 -22.32 -11.51 7.53
CA GLN A 223 -22.68 -11.51 8.95
C GLN A 223 -21.44 -11.80 9.83
N MET A 224 -20.64 -12.82 9.46
CA MET A 224 -19.42 -13.18 10.20
C MET A 224 -18.42 -12.02 10.23
N TYR A 225 -18.30 -11.26 9.14
CA TYR A 225 -17.43 -10.08 9.09
C TYR A 225 -17.96 -8.92 9.93
N ARG A 226 -19.27 -8.72 10.03
CA ARG A 226 -19.83 -7.71 10.95
C ARG A 226 -19.55 -8.06 12.41
N GLU A 227 -19.55 -9.34 12.75
CA GLU A 227 -19.36 -9.83 14.12
C GLU A 227 -17.88 -9.94 14.51
N PHE A 228 -17.04 -10.47 13.63
CA PHE A 228 -15.65 -10.85 13.92
C PHE A 228 -14.61 -10.21 13.00
N GLY A 229 -15.01 -9.40 12.02
CA GLY A 229 -14.12 -8.91 10.96
C GLY A 229 -13.03 -7.91 11.40
N ARG A 230 -13.15 -7.32 12.60
CA ARG A 230 -12.16 -6.41 13.23
C ARG A 230 -11.68 -5.22 12.37
N GLY A 231 -12.37 -4.93 11.27
CA GLY A 231 -11.99 -3.87 10.32
C GLY A 231 -10.70 -4.14 9.55
N VAL A 232 -10.21 -5.39 9.49
CA VAL A 232 -8.92 -5.71 8.86
C VAL A 232 -8.95 -5.66 7.33
N ILE A 233 -10.14 -5.70 6.73
CA ILE A 233 -10.31 -5.57 5.27
C ILE A 233 -10.67 -4.11 4.95
N ASN A 234 -9.78 -3.44 4.21
CA ASN A 234 -10.01 -2.09 3.68
C ASN A 234 -11.32 -2.03 2.87
N ASN A 235 -12.02 -0.89 2.89
CA ASN A 235 -13.28 -0.70 2.19
C ASN A 235 -13.22 -1.00 0.68
N ALA A 236 -12.18 -0.56 -0.04
CA ALA A 236 -12.03 -0.86 -1.47
C ALA A 236 -11.86 -2.37 -1.71
N VAL A 237 -11.06 -3.02 -0.87
CA VAL A 237 -10.89 -4.49 -0.91
C VAL A 237 -12.22 -5.17 -0.61
N ARG A 238 -12.92 -4.80 0.45
CA ARG A 238 -14.22 -5.36 0.82
C ARG A 238 -15.26 -5.24 -0.31
N GLN A 239 -15.28 -4.12 -1.03
CA GLN A 239 -16.14 -3.95 -2.21
C GLN A 239 -15.77 -4.93 -3.32
N SER A 240 -14.47 -5.18 -3.56
CA SER A 240 -14.02 -6.18 -4.55
C SER A 240 -14.40 -7.62 -4.18
N LEU A 241 -14.55 -7.90 -2.88
CA LEU A 241 -14.90 -9.21 -2.33
C LEU A 241 -16.42 -9.43 -2.21
N SER A 242 -17.23 -8.44 -2.62
CA SER A 242 -18.67 -8.42 -2.40
C SER A 242 -19.47 -8.64 -3.69
N TYR A 243 -20.64 -9.24 -3.56
CA TYR A 243 -21.62 -9.34 -4.62
C TYR A 243 -23.01 -8.99 -4.07
N LYS A 244 -23.72 -8.05 -4.71
CA LYS A 244 -25.01 -7.53 -4.23
C LYS A 244 -24.98 -7.07 -2.76
N SER A 245 -23.92 -6.34 -2.41
CA SER A 245 -23.68 -5.78 -1.07
C SER A 245 -23.45 -6.80 0.05
N GLU A 246 -23.19 -8.06 -0.28
CA GLU A 246 -22.82 -9.12 0.66
C GLU A 246 -21.39 -9.60 0.38
N LEU A 247 -20.63 -9.89 1.44
CA LEU A 247 -19.24 -10.36 1.37
C LEU A 247 -19.19 -11.87 1.09
N TYR A 248 -18.32 -12.32 0.17
CA TYR A 248 -18.17 -13.75 -0.18
C TYR A 248 -16.72 -14.24 -0.18
N ALA A 249 -15.76 -13.34 0.02
CA ALA A 249 -14.34 -13.65 0.01
C ALA A 249 -13.60 -12.81 1.07
N LEU A 250 -12.37 -13.22 1.37
CA LEU A 250 -11.45 -12.57 2.30
C LEU A 250 -10.17 -12.18 1.54
N SER A 251 -9.47 -11.14 1.99
CA SER A 251 -8.15 -10.80 1.45
C SER A 251 -7.38 -10.00 2.48
N ASN A 252 -6.06 -10.21 2.53
CA ASN A 252 -5.12 -9.40 3.29
C ASN A 252 -4.45 -8.32 2.43
N SER A 253 -4.97 -8.05 1.23
CA SER A 253 -4.52 -6.93 0.39
C SER A 253 -4.73 -5.60 1.12
N ASP A 254 -3.80 -4.69 0.92
CA ASP A 254 -3.86 -3.32 1.43
C ASP A 254 -4.91 -2.44 0.71
N GLY A 255 -5.39 -2.85 -0.47
CA GLY A 255 -6.27 -2.04 -1.31
C GLY A 255 -5.62 -0.73 -1.76
N GLY A 256 -4.29 -0.69 -1.80
CA GLY A 256 -3.50 0.50 -2.10
C GLY A 256 -3.59 0.94 -3.56
N VAL A 257 -2.66 1.80 -3.96
CA VAL A 257 -2.55 2.23 -5.36
C VAL A 257 -1.89 1.11 -6.17
N TYR A 258 -2.64 0.49 -7.09
CA TYR A 258 -2.08 -0.57 -7.95
C TYR A 258 -1.79 -0.09 -9.36
N SER A 259 -2.64 0.78 -9.89
CA SER A 259 -2.60 1.18 -11.30
C SER A 259 -2.60 2.70 -11.46
N GLY A 260 -2.17 3.15 -12.63
CA GLY A 260 -2.24 4.56 -12.99
C GLY A 260 -1.47 4.89 -14.26
N PHE A 261 -1.11 6.16 -14.42
CA PHE A 261 -0.49 6.67 -15.62
C PHE A 261 1.00 6.86 -15.41
N PHE A 262 1.77 5.92 -15.96
CA PHE A 262 3.22 5.91 -15.85
C PHE A 262 3.83 6.66 -17.01
N TYR A 263 4.99 7.26 -16.75
CA TYR A 263 5.73 7.96 -17.78
C TYR A 263 7.23 7.72 -17.69
N ASN A 264 7.84 7.82 -18.85
CA ASN A 264 9.26 7.69 -19.05
C ASN A 264 9.96 8.98 -18.56
N TYR A 265 10.45 8.97 -17.33
CA TYR A 265 10.97 10.19 -16.70
C TYR A 265 12.25 10.69 -17.38
N LYS A 266 13.03 9.77 -17.95
CA LYS A 266 14.16 10.13 -18.82
C LYS A 266 13.70 10.99 -20.00
N LEU A 267 12.67 10.56 -20.74
CA LEU A 267 12.14 11.35 -21.88
C LEU A 267 11.56 12.69 -21.42
N ILE A 268 10.88 12.76 -20.27
CA ILE A 268 10.40 14.03 -19.70
C ILE A 268 11.56 15.03 -19.51
N LYS A 269 12.70 14.56 -18.98
CA LYS A 269 13.90 15.39 -18.80
C LYS A 269 14.54 15.78 -20.12
N ASP A 270 14.67 14.85 -21.06
CA ASP A 270 15.28 15.10 -22.37
C ASP A 270 14.45 16.10 -23.20
N LEU A 271 13.12 16.03 -23.10
CA LEU A 271 12.18 16.98 -23.71
C LEU A 271 12.18 18.36 -23.04
N ASN A 272 12.81 18.49 -21.86
CA ASN A 272 12.84 19.69 -21.04
C ASN A 272 11.42 20.26 -20.77
N VAL A 273 10.50 19.37 -20.40
CA VAL A 273 9.12 19.72 -20.00
C VAL A 273 8.94 19.52 -18.50
N GLN A 274 7.95 20.20 -17.91
CA GLN A 274 7.65 20.08 -16.48
C GLN A 274 7.19 18.66 -16.14
N SER A 275 7.53 18.14 -14.95
CA SER A 275 7.00 16.86 -14.47
C SER A 275 5.46 16.85 -14.47
N PRO A 276 4.80 15.82 -15.03
CA PRO A 276 3.35 15.64 -14.92
C PRO A 276 2.86 15.54 -13.48
N ALA A 277 3.61 14.82 -12.63
CA ALA A 277 3.29 14.68 -11.22
C ALA A 277 3.38 16.01 -10.49
N LYS A 278 4.33 16.87 -10.85
CA LYS A 278 4.41 18.23 -10.32
C LYS A 278 3.18 19.06 -10.70
N ILE A 279 2.73 18.99 -11.96
CA ILE A 279 1.51 19.69 -12.41
C ILE A 279 0.29 19.20 -11.61
N PHE A 280 0.22 17.91 -11.31
CA PHE A 280 -0.78 17.34 -10.42
C PHE A 280 -0.70 17.89 -8.99
N MET A 281 0.48 17.89 -8.38
CA MET A 281 0.68 18.42 -7.02
C MET A 281 0.40 19.92 -6.92
N GLU A 282 0.52 20.68 -8.01
CA GLU A 282 0.13 22.08 -8.12
C GLU A 282 -1.38 22.28 -8.31
N GLY A 283 -2.16 21.20 -8.45
CA GLY A 283 -3.60 21.22 -8.65
C GLY A 283 -4.04 21.57 -10.08
N GLU A 284 -3.10 21.58 -11.03
CA GLU A 284 -3.33 22.03 -12.40
C GLU A 284 -3.60 20.88 -13.40
N TRP A 285 -3.51 19.61 -12.97
CA TRP A 285 -3.66 18.43 -13.84
C TRP A 285 -5.13 18.14 -14.20
N THR A 286 -5.72 19.06 -14.96
CA THR A 286 -7.07 18.94 -15.52
C THR A 286 -7.06 18.30 -16.91
N TYR A 287 -8.23 17.90 -17.43
CA TYR A 287 -8.37 17.38 -18.80
C TYR A 287 -7.81 18.35 -19.85
N GLU A 288 -8.08 19.65 -19.73
CA GLU A 288 -7.59 20.67 -20.65
C GLU A 288 -6.07 20.77 -20.58
N ARG A 289 -5.53 20.86 -19.36
CA ARG A 289 -4.08 20.93 -19.14
C ARG A 289 -3.38 19.68 -19.66
N PHE A 290 -3.98 18.52 -19.44
CA PHE A 290 -3.52 17.24 -19.95
C PHE A 290 -3.47 17.21 -21.48
N VAL A 291 -4.54 17.65 -22.16
CA VAL A 291 -4.58 17.68 -23.62
C VAL A 291 -3.47 18.58 -24.18
N GLU A 292 -3.35 19.80 -23.65
CA GLU A 292 -2.28 20.74 -24.06
C GLU A 292 -0.89 20.14 -23.88
N TYR A 293 -0.65 19.53 -22.71
CA TYR A 293 0.63 18.97 -22.34
C TYR A 293 1.03 17.77 -23.20
N ILE A 294 0.09 16.85 -23.48
CA ILE A 294 0.33 15.68 -24.32
C ILE A 294 0.58 16.08 -25.78
N ILE A 295 -0.15 17.07 -26.32
CA ILE A 295 0.08 17.56 -27.68
C ILE A 295 1.46 18.25 -27.79
N ASP A 296 1.85 19.04 -26.80
CA ASP A 296 3.20 19.63 -26.75
C ASP A 296 4.29 18.55 -26.73
N ILE A 297 4.10 17.49 -25.95
CA ILE A 297 5.00 16.33 -25.94
C ILE A 297 5.06 15.66 -27.31
N GLN A 298 3.92 15.35 -27.93
CA GLN A 298 3.90 14.70 -29.25
C GLN A 298 4.68 15.51 -30.28
N ASN A 299 4.56 16.84 -30.26
CA ASN A 299 5.27 17.73 -31.19
C ASN A 299 6.78 17.77 -30.94
N LYS A 300 7.23 17.61 -29.69
CA LYS A 300 8.65 17.65 -29.31
C LYS A 300 9.33 16.29 -29.41
N LEU A 301 8.58 15.19 -29.32
CA LEU A 301 9.10 13.83 -29.25
C LEU A 301 10.08 13.46 -30.37
N PRO A 302 9.89 13.86 -31.64
CA PRO A 302 10.87 13.58 -32.71
C PRO A 302 12.26 14.18 -32.47
N SER A 303 12.41 15.17 -31.60
CA SER A 303 13.71 15.80 -31.30
C SER A 303 14.59 15.02 -30.33
N VAL A 304 14.01 14.06 -29.60
CA VAL A 304 14.71 13.25 -28.58
C VAL A 304 14.78 11.76 -28.93
N LEU A 305 14.01 11.32 -29.92
CA LEU A 305 14.05 9.95 -30.44
C LEU A 305 15.07 9.81 -31.57
N PRO A 306 15.57 8.58 -31.83
CA PRO A 306 16.39 8.31 -33.00
C PRO A 306 15.68 8.71 -34.31
N GLU A 307 16.46 9.14 -35.30
CA GLU A 307 15.93 9.55 -36.60
C GLU A 307 15.16 8.41 -37.27
N GLY A 308 13.95 8.70 -37.75
CA GLY A 308 13.07 7.72 -38.40
C GLY A 308 12.24 6.85 -37.42
N THR A 309 12.35 7.08 -36.11
CA THR A 309 11.51 6.39 -35.12
C THR A 309 10.11 7.00 -35.04
N ASP A 310 9.10 6.18 -35.29
CA ASP A 310 7.69 6.54 -35.02
C ASP A 310 7.43 6.54 -33.51
N GLY A 311 7.32 7.73 -32.92
CA GLY A 311 7.06 7.95 -31.50
C GLY A 311 5.68 8.54 -31.19
N TYR A 312 5.15 8.16 -30.02
CA TYR A 312 3.84 8.59 -29.53
C TYR A 312 3.91 9.17 -28.13
N ALA A 313 3.12 10.18 -27.82
CA ALA A 313 3.03 10.69 -26.46
C ALA A 313 2.42 9.63 -25.53
N ILE A 314 1.36 8.94 -25.98
CA ILE A 314 0.68 7.89 -25.23
C ILE A 314 0.70 6.59 -26.03
N ALA A 315 1.07 5.48 -25.39
CA ALA A 315 0.91 4.14 -25.94
C ALA A 315 0.06 3.25 -25.02
N GLY A 316 -0.50 2.18 -25.60
CA GLY A 316 -1.44 1.27 -24.94
C GLY A 316 -2.91 1.56 -25.24
N GLU A 317 -3.81 0.69 -24.76
CA GLU A 317 -5.24 0.81 -25.05
C GLU A 317 -5.87 2.07 -24.43
N PRO A 318 -6.57 2.93 -25.21
CA PRO A 318 -7.15 4.17 -24.72
C PRO A 318 -8.19 4.01 -23.63
N VAL A 319 -8.84 2.84 -23.55
CA VAL A 319 -9.88 2.55 -22.55
C VAL A 319 -9.37 2.69 -21.12
N TYR A 320 -8.10 2.35 -20.85
CA TYR A 320 -7.54 2.47 -19.49
C TYR A 320 -7.27 3.92 -19.08
N VAL A 321 -6.88 4.75 -20.04
CA VAL A 321 -6.72 6.20 -19.81
C VAL A 321 -8.09 6.82 -19.60
N TRP A 322 -9.06 6.44 -20.42
CA TRP A 322 -10.44 6.89 -20.28
C TRP A 322 -11.06 6.50 -18.94
N SER A 323 -10.97 5.22 -18.54
CA SER A 323 -11.48 4.75 -17.25
C SER A 323 -10.83 5.47 -16.09
N GLY A 324 -9.50 5.61 -16.14
CA GLY A 324 -8.72 6.34 -15.15
C GLY A 324 -9.14 7.79 -15.00
N MET A 325 -9.40 8.48 -16.11
CA MET A 325 -9.90 9.86 -16.13
C MET A 325 -11.28 9.97 -15.46
N VAL A 326 -12.19 9.05 -15.76
CA VAL A 326 -13.51 8.98 -15.10
C VAL A 326 -13.36 8.75 -13.60
N ASN A 327 -12.51 7.80 -13.21
CA ASN A 327 -12.26 7.51 -11.80
C ASN A 327 -11.58 8.69 -11.06
N ALA A 328 -10.71 9.44 -11.74
CA ALA A 328 -10.08 10.65 -11.21
C ALA A 328 -11.07 11.79 -10.90
N ALA A 329 -12.31 11.71 -11.40
CA ALA A 329 -13.40 12.60 -11.00
C ALA A 329 -14.17 12.13 -9.76
N GLY A 330 -13.80 10.97 -9.19
CA GLY A 330 -14.53 10.32 -8.11
C GLY A 330 -15.71 9.47 -8.57
N ILE A 331 -15.84 9.21 -9.87
CA ILE A 331 -16.95 8.44 -10.45
C ILE A 331 -16.54 6.98 -10.62
N LYS A 332 -17.28 6.07 -9.97
CA LYS A 332 -17.25 4.64 -10.29
C LYS A 332 -18.06 4.43 -11.57
N MET A 333 -17.45 3.89 -12.61
CA MET A 333 -18.17 3.49 -13.82
C MET A 333 -19.18 2.40 -13.50
N MET A 334 -18.80 1.43 -12.65
CA MET A 334 -19.73 0.48 -12.05
C MET A 334 -19.71 0.60 -10.52
N ASP A 335 -20.79 1.14 -9.96
CA ASP A 335 -21.00 1.21 -8.53
C ASP A 335 -21.72 -0.05 -8.05
N VAL A 336 -20.93 -1.00 -7.55
CA VAL A 336 -21.41 -2.30 -7.08
C VAL A 336 -22.22 -2.21 -5.78
N ASP A 337 -22.05 -1.14 -5.00
CA ASP A 337 -22.77 -0.98 -3.74
C ASP A 337 -24.20 -0.47 -3.99
N ASN A 338 -24.33 0.49 -4.91
CA ASN A 338 -25.60 1.11 -5.26
C ASN A 338 -26.31 0.43 -6.44
N LEU A 339 -25.67 -0.58 -7.04
CA LEU A 339 -26.12 -1.25 -8.26
C LEU A 339 -26.34 -0.26 -9.43
N GLN A 340 -25.40 0.67 -9.62
CA GLN A 340 -25.48 1.72 -10.66
C GLN A 340 -24.37 1.59 -11.70
N LEU A 341 -24.70 1.96 -12.94
CA LEU A 341 -23.77 2.00 -14.07
C LEU A 341 -23.70 3.42 -14.63
N ASN A 342 -22.51 4.01 -14.62
CA ASN A 342 -22.27 5.43 -14.89
C ASN A 342 -21.45 5.68 -16.17
N LEU A 343 -21.48 4.74 -17.13
CA LEU A 343 -20.74 4.87 -18.40
C LEU A 343 -21.21 6.03 -19.29
N LEU A 344 -22.43 6.52 -19.07
CA LEU A 344 -23.02 7.66 -19.78
C LEU A 344 -23.00 8.96 -18.94
N ASP A 345 -22.28 8.96 -17.81
CA ASP A 345 -22.07 10.16 -17.00
C ASP A 345 -21.42 11.28 -17.85
N PRO A 346 -21.81 12.56 -17.69
CA PRO A 346 -21.20 13.66 -18.42
C PRO A 346 -19.66 13.72 -18.31
N VAL A 347 -19.07 13.29 -17.19
CA VAL A 347 -17.61 13.19 -17.02
C VAL A 347 -17.00 12.16 -17.96
N ALA A 348 -17.69 11.05 -18.20
CA ALA A 348 -17.25 9.99 -19.11
C ALA A 348 -17.19 10.47 -20.56
N GLU A 349 -18.17 11.28 -20.97
CA GLU A 349 -18.17 11.93 -22.28
C GLU A 349 -17.09 13.04 -22.37
N GLN A 350 -16.87 13.80 -21.29
CA GLN A 350 -15.77 14.79 -21.24
C GLN A 350 -14.39 14.13 -21.37
N ALA A 351 -14.17 13.00 -20.70
CA ALA A 351 -12.94 12.22 -20.81
C ALA A 351 -12.72 11.73 -22.25
N TYR A 352 -13.79 11.22 -22.90
CA TYR A 352 -13.76 10.87 -24.31
C TYR A 352 -13.36 12.06 -25.18
N ASN A 353 -14.00 13.22 -25.01
CA ASN A 353 -13.73 14.42 -25.82
C ASN A 353 -12.28 14.91 -25.69
N ALA A 354 -11.69 14.78 -24.49
CA ALA A 354 -10.28 15.07 -24.27
C ALA A 354 -9.37 14.07 -25.02
N LEU A 355 -9.62 12.77 -24.90
CA LEU A 355 -8.85 11.74 -25.61
C LEU A 355 -9.03 11.82 -27.13
N ARG A 356 -10.20 12.23 -27.61
CA ARG A 356 -10.47 12.41 -29.04
C ARG A 356 -9.55 13.48 -29.65
N GLN A 357 -9.34 14.60 -28.95
CA GLN A 357 -8.39 15.64 -29.39
C GLN A 357 -6.96 15.09 -29.51
N LEU A 358 -6.56 14.20 -28.60
CA LEU A 358 -5.26 13.53 -28.66
C LEU A 358 -5.16 12.54 -29.82
N GLY A 359 -6.24 11.81 -30.11
CA GLY A 359 -6.35 10.96 -31.30
C GLY A 359 -6.22 11.76 -32.60
N GLU A 360 -6.87 12.93 -32.69
CA GLU A 360 -6.76 13.85 -33.84
C GLU A 360 -5.36 14.42 -34.03
N ALA A 361 -4.66 14.69 -32.92
CA ALA A 361 -3.29 15.15 -32.93
C ALA A 361 -2.27 14.03 -33.24
N GLY A 362 -2.71 12.78 -33.42
CA GLY A 362 -1.82 11.63 -33.62
C GLY A 362 -0.96 11.32 -32.39
N ALA A 363 -1.39 11.75 -31.20
CA ALA A 363 -0.62 11.61 -29.95
C ALA A 363 -0.79 10.25 -29.27
N ILE A 364 -1.73 9.43 -29.73
CA ILE A 364 -2.06 8.10 -29.21
C ILE A 364 -1.63 7.05 -30.23
N ASP A 365 -0.87 6.06 -29.78
CA ASP A 365 -0.46 4.91 -30.59
C ASP A 365 -1.68 4.14 -31.14
N PRO A 366 -1.86 4.03 -32.47
CA PRO A 366 -2.96 3.30 -33.06
C PRO A 366 -2.82 1.78 -32.95
N ALA A 367 -1.67 1.24 -32.53
CA ALA A 367 -1.46 -0.20 -32.29
C ALA A 367 -2.02 -0.66 -30.93
N GLY A 368 -2.11 0.24 -29.94
CA GLY A 368 -2.69 -0.04 -28.63
C GLY A 368 -1.88 -1.09 -27.85
N GLY A 369 -2.57 -2.08 -27.29
CA GLY A 369 -1.96 -3.13 -26.48
C GLY A 369 -2.01 -2.88 -24.97
N TYR A 370 -1.74 -3.93 -24.22
CA TYR A 370 -1.74 -3.92 -22.77
C TYR A 370 -0.49 -4.64 -22.28
N ASP A 371 0.13 -4.10 -21.24
CA ASP A 371 1.13 -4.85 -20.49
C ASP A 371 2.32 -5.30 -21.38
N ALA A 372 2.53 -6.60 -21.58
CA ALA A 372 3.62 -7.12 -22.41
C ALA A 372 3.50 -6.77 -23.91
N THR A 373 2.28 -6.51 -24.39
CA THR A 373 1.98 -6.22 -25.81
C THR A 373 2.02 -4.73 -26.14
N ASN A 374 2.31 -3.86 -25.17
CA ASN A 374 2.54 -2.43 -25.42
C ASN A 374 3.97 -2.20 -25.97
N GLU A 375 4.14 -2.46 -27.26
CA GLU A 375 5.46 -2.46 -27.93
C GLU A 375 6.13 -1.09 -27.94
N LYS A 376 5.38 0.00 -28.21
CA LYS A 376 5.95 1.34 -28.32
C LYS A 376 6.49 1.85 -27.00
N PHE A 377 5.80 1.61 -25.90
CA PHE A 377 6.28 2.00 -24.58
C PHE A 377 7.53 1.19 -24.19
N LYS A 378 7.51 -0.13 -24.41
CA LYS A 378 8.65 -1.01 -24.12
C LYS A 378 9.89 -0.72 -24.97
N ALA A 379 9.70 -0.22 -26.19
CA ALA A 379 10.79 0.21 -27.05
C ALA A 379 11.36 1.59 -26.68
N GLY A 380 10.81 2.28 -25.66
CA GLY A 380 11.19 3.65 -25.34
C GLY A 380 10.73 4.67 -26.40
N HIS A 381 9.77 4.29 -27.25
CA HIS A 381 9.23 5.15 -28.32
C HIS A 381 7.94 5.86 -27.89
N ALA A 382 7.52 5.69 -26.64
CA ALA A 382 6.40 6.43 -26.07
C ALA A 382 6.72 7.01 -24.70
N VAL A 383 6.07 8.13 -24.38
CA VAL A 383 6.30 8.84 -23.11
C VAL A 383 5.42 8.32 -22.00
N PHE A 384 4.14 8.05 -22.27
CA PHE A 384 3.17 7.60 -21.29
C PHE A 384 2.56 6.24 -21.62
N SER A 385 2.21 5.49 -20.58
CA SER A 385 1.37 4.30 -20.66
C SER A 385 0.55 4.13 -19.39
N TYR A 386 -0.66 3.57 -19.54
CA TYR A 386 -1.29 2.90 -18.41
C TYR A 386 -0.46 1.70 -17.97
N GLY A 387 -0.39 1.44 -16.66
CA GLY A 387 0.16 0.20 -16.14
C GLY A 387 -0.15 -0.02 -14.67
N GLU A 388 0.53 -1.02 -14.11
CA GLU A 388 0.47 -1.37 -12.69
C GLU A 388 1.86 -1.27 -12.05
N LEU A 389 1.96 -1.00 -10.75
CA LEU A 389 3.24 -0.78 -10.07
C LEU A 389 4.23 -1.95 -10.27
N TRP A 390 3.74 -3.19 -10.31
CA TRP A 390 4.59 -4.37 -10.50
C TRP A 390 5.21 -4.44 -11.90
N PHE A 391 4.64 -3.76 -12.91
CA PHE A 391 5.21 -3.74 -14.27
C PHE A 391 6.63 -3.15 -14.26
N LEU A 392 6.90 -2.20 -13.36
CA LEU A 392 8.21 -1.56 -13.19
C LEU A 392 9.30 -2.52 -12.71
N LYS A 393 8.92 -3.66 -12.12
CA LYS A 393 9.84 -4.63 -11.52
C LYS A 393 9.92 -5.97 -12.28
N ALA A 394 9.05 -6.19 -13.26
CA ALA A 394 9.00 -7.44 -14.02
C ALA A 394 9.80 -7.38 -15.33
N ASP A 395 10.65 -8.38 -15.54
CA ASP A 395 11.58 -8.49 -16.67
C ASP A 395 10.88 -8.56 -18.03
N ASN A 396 9.76 -9.29 -18.10
CA ASN A 396 8.93 -9.40 -19.27
C ASN A 396 8.02 -8.16 -19.49
N ARG A 397 8.04 -7.20 -18.55
CA ARG A 397 7.29 -5.94 -18.57
C ARG A 397 8.21 -4.74 -18.84
N TRP A 398 8.48 -3.92 -17.82
CA TRP A 398 9.13 -2.61 -17.94
C TRP A 398 10.40 -2.48 -17.08
N LEU A 399 10.93 -3.57 -16.52
CA LEU A 399 12.07 -3.50 -15.58
C LEU A 399 13.30 -2.76 -16.12
N ASP A 400 13.57 -2.81 -17.44
CA ASP A 400 14.79 -2.22 -17.99
C ASP A 400 14.74 -1.83 -19.47
N ILE A 401 13.90 -0.87 -19.84
CA ILE A 401 13.73 -0.48 -21.25
C ILE A 401 14.88 0.38 -21.81
N TRP A 402 15.70 0.99 -20.95
CA TRP A 402 16.82 1.86 -21.35
C TRP A 402 18.20 1.24 -21.13
N GLY A 403 18.26 0.06 -20.51
CA GLY A 403 19.49 -0.65 -20.16
C GLY A 403 19.89 -0.46 -18.70
N GLN A 404 20.60 -1.46 -18.18
CA GLN A 404 20.71 -1.73 -16.76
C GLN A 404 21.01 -0.50 -15.90
N GLY A 405 20.08 -0.17 -15.00
CA GLY A 405 20.21 0.92 -14.03
C GLY A 405 20.05 2.33 -14.62
N THR A 406 19.61 2.45 -15.87
CA THR A 406 19.35 3.75 -16.53
C THR A 406 17.87 4.05 -16.73
N THR A 407 17.02 3.07 -16.46
CA THR A 407 15.57 3.21 -16.62
C THR A 407 15.00 4.03 -15.48
N GLU A 408 14.43 5.20 -15.80
CA GLU A 408 13.83 6.12 -14.83
C GLU A 408 12.33 6.28 -15.10
N TRP A 409 11.54 5.93 -14.10
CA TRP A 409 10.08 5.96 -14.16
C TRP A 409 9.49 7.11 -13.37
N GLY A 410 8.35 7.60 -13.84
CA GLY A 410 7.47 8.44 -13.05
C GLY A 410 6.03 7.92 -13.12
N TYR A 411 5.24 8.40 -12.17
CA TYR A 411 3.82 8.12 -12.02
C TYR A 411 3.04 9.44 -11.87
N VAL A 412 1.88 9.53 -12.50
CA VAL A 412 0.94 10.61 -12.22
C VAL A 412 -0.47 10.01 -12.15
N PRO A 413 -1.33 10.49 -11.22
CA PRO A 413 -2.75 10.20 -11.28
C PRO A 413 -3.34 10.61 -12.64
N PHE A 414 -4.43 9.98 -13.03
CA PHE A 414 -5.14 10.43 -14.22
C PHE A 414 -5.67 11.86 -14.03
N PRO A 415 -5.73 12.66 -15.10
CA PRO A 415 -6.22 14.03 -15.00
C PRO A 415 -7.70 14.05 -14.63
N ARG A 416 -8.17 15.16 -14.08
CA ARG A 416 -9.57 15.34 -13.65
C ARG A 416 -10.29 16.44 -14.44
N PRO A 417 -11.64 16.50 -14.43
CA PRO A 417 -12.35 17.68 -14.91
C PRO A 417 -11.95 18.94 -14.10
N ALA A 418 -11.89 20.11 -14.76
CA ALA A 418 -11.51 21.36 -14.10
C ALA A 418 -12.44 21.78 -12.95
N ASN A 419 -13.71 21.38 -13.00
CA ASN A 419 -14.72 21.66 -11.97
C ASN A 419 -14.69 20.68 -10.77
N VAL A 420 -13.88 19.63 -10.83
CA VAL A 420 -13.70 18.69 -9.71
C VAL A 420 -12.51 19.16 -8.87
N ASP A 421 -12.66 19.23 -7.55
CA ASP A 421 -11.56 19.55 -6.64
C ASP A 421 -10.49 18.45 -6.66
N VAL A 422 -9.20 18.81 -6.52
CA VAL A 422 -8.11 17.83 -6.43
C VAL A 422 -8.33 16.84 -5.28
N GLU A 423 -8.92 17.29 -4.16
CA GLU A 423 -9.26 16.45 -3.00
C GLU A 423 -10.28 15.34 -3.29
N LYS A 424 -11.02 15.48 -4.41
CA LYS A 424 -11.97 14.48 -4.89
C LYS A 424 -11.35 13.51 -5.90
N THR A 425 -10.09 13.72 -6.29
CA THR A 425 -9.40 12.79 -7.17
C THR A 425 -9.25 11.44 -6.51
N ARG A 426 -9.57 10.39 -7.26
CA ARG A 426 -9.49 9.00 -6.84
C ARG A 426 -8.77 8.18 -7.91
N THR A 427 -8.28 7.02 -7.50
CA THR A 427 -7.84 5.98 -8.44
C THR A 427 -8.60 4.69 -8.16
N SER A 428 -8.59 3.77 -9.12
CA SER A 428 -9.24 2.47 -8.97
C SER A 428 -8.28 1.42 -8.42
N PHE A 429 -8.82 0.63 -7.50
CA PHE A 429 -8.30 -0.67 -7.13
C PHE A 429 -8.91 -1.70 -8.09
N PRO A 430 -8.09 -2.44 -8.87
CA PRO A 430 -8.60 -3.39 -9.86
C PRO A 430 -9.12 -4.69 -9.24
N GLY A 431 -8.79 -4.95 -7.97
CA GLY A 431 -9.08 -6.19 -7.27
C GLY A 431 -7.84 -6.77 -6.60
N ALA A 432 -8.01 -7.87 -5.87
CA ALA A 432 -6.92 -8.60 -5.22
C ALA A 432 -7.08 -10.10 -5.35
N GLN A 433 -5.95 -10.79 -5.15
CA GLN A 433 -5.98 -12.18 -4.76
C GLN A 433 -6.74 -12.32 -3.43
N SER A 434 -7.63 -13.30 -3.41
CA SER A 434 -8.64 -13.45 -2.36
C SER A 434 -8.83 -14.91 -2.00
N TYR A 435 -9.42 -15.16 -0.84
CA TYR A 435 -9.69 -16.48 -0.29
C TYR A 435 -11.19 -16.66 -0.17
N VAL A 436 -11.71 -17.79 -0.63
CA VAL A 436 -13.10 -18.18 -0.42
C VAL A 436 -13.19 -19.42 0.44
N ILE A 437 -14.21 -19.46 1.30
CA ILE A 437 -14.65 -20.68 1.97
C ILE A 437 -15.72 -21.29 1.07
N PRO A 438 -15.52 -22.49 0.51
CA PRO A 438 -16.53 -23.13 -0.30
C PRO A 438 -17.66 -23.68 0.58
N ARG A 439 -18.85 -23.84 -0.01
CA ARG A 439 -19.97 -24.54 0.62
C ARG A 439 -19.80 -26.05 0.50
N ASN A 440 -20.55 -26.79 1.32
CA ASN A 440 -20.58 -28.26 1.31
C ASN A 440 -19.22 -28.90 1.61
N LEU A 441 -18.44 -28.27 2.49
CA LEU A 441 -17.24 -28.87 3.07
C LEU A 441 -17.61 -30.08 3.94
N ASN A 442 -16.80 -31.12 3.88
CA ASN A 442 -16.91 -32.27 4.76
C ASN A 442 -16.13 -32.00 6.06
N LEU A 443 -16.70 -31.16 6.93
CA LEU A 443 -16.08 -30.75 8.19
C LEU A 443 -16.33 -31.77 9.32
N PRO A 444 -15.43 -31.86 10.32
CA PRO A 444 -15.70 -32.58 11.56
C PRO A 444 -17.01 -32.09 12.22
N GLN A 445 -17.69 -32.96 12.97
CA GLN A 445 -19.07 -32.74 13.46
C GLN A 445 -19.30 -31.42 14.24
N ASN A 446 -18.26 -30.86 14.86
CA ASN A 446 -18.35 -29.64 15.68
C ASN A 446 -17.65 -28.43 15.06
N VAL A 447 -17.20 -28.53 13.81
CA VAL A 447 -16.51 -27.45 13.10
C VAL A 447 -17.47 -26.83 12.09
N THR A 448 -17.52 -25.51 12.07
CA THR A 448 -18.41 -24.72 11.21
C THR A 448 -17.62 -23.87 10.21
N GLU A 449 -18.32 -23.34 9.21
CA GLU A 449 -17.76 -22.34 8.28
C GLU A 449 -17.37 -21.03 9.01
N GLU A 450 -18.03 -20.71 10.13
CA GLU A 450 -17.66 -19.58 11.00
C GLU A 450 -16.31 -19.79 11.66
N ASP A 451 -16.03 -21.01 12.13
CA ASP A 451 -14.73 -21.33 12.74
C ASP A 451 -13.60 -21.15 11.74
N LEU A 452 -13.79 -21.60 10.49
CA LEU A 452 -12.85 -21.36 9.40
C LEU A 452 -12.70 -19.85 9.12
N PHE A 453 -13.81 -19.12 8.98
CA PHE A 453 -13.77 -17.67 8.82
C PHE A 453 -12.91 -16.99 9.91
N ARG A 454 -13.11 -17.39 11.17
CA ARG A 454 -12.36 -16.86 12.30
C ARG A 454 -10.89 -17.20 12.22
N VAL A 455 -10.49 -18.42 11.86
CA VAL A 455 -9.08 -18.81 11.62
C VAL A 455 -8.41 -17.82 10.67
N MET A 456 -9.05 -17.51 9.53
CA MET A 456 -8.45 -16.66 8.50
C MET A 456 -8.41 -15.18 8.89
N ILE A 457 -9.49 -14.64 9.48
CA ILE A 457 -9.53 -13.24 9.92
C ILE A 457 -8.62 -13.00 11.13
N ASP A 458 -8.57 -13.91 12.09
CA ASP A 458 -7.67 -13.82 13.24
C ASP A 458 -6.20 -13.91 12.77
N TYR A 459 -5.88 -14.72 11.74
CA TYR A 459 -4.54 -14.71 11.12
C TYR A 459 -4.18 -13.35 10.52
N PHE A 460 -5.08 -12.72 9.77
CA PHE A 460 -4.84 -11.38 9.21
C PHE A 460 -4.65 -10.33 10.30
N TYR A 461 -5.49 -10.37 11.34
CA TYR A 461 -5.41 -9.43 12.45
C TYR A 461 -4.14 -9.64 13.27
N ALA A 462 -3.80 -10.89 13.63
CA ALA A 462 -2.58 -11.23 14.34
C ALA A 462 -1.33 -10.77 13.58
N THR A 463 -1.32 -10.96 12.25
CA THR A 463 -0.22 -10.45 11.40
C THR A 463 -0.07 -8.94 11.56
N GLN A 464 -1.18 -8.18 11.49
CA GLN A 464 -1.15 -6.74 11.70
C GLN A 464 -0.63 -6.36 13.10
N LEU A 465 -1.09 -7.06 14.14
CA LEU A 465 -0.66 -6.79 15.52
C LEU A 465 0.83 -7.04 15.71
N TYR A 466 1.37 -8.14 15.18
CA TYR A 466 2.81 -8.39 15.25
C TYR A 466 3.62 -7.33 14.51
N ARG A 467 3.16 -6.86 13.34
CA ARG A 467 3.81 -5.73 12.65
C ARG A 467 3.78 -4.45 13.48
N GLU A 468 2.66 -4.17 14.15
CA GLU A 468 2.52 -2.98 15.01
C GLU A 468 3.47 -3.00 16.22
N GLU A 469 3.93 -4.17 16.66
CA GLU A 469 4.88 -4.35 17.77
C GLU A 469 6.35 -4.37 17.30
N GLU A 470 6.63 -4.38 15.99
CA GLU A 470 8.00 -4.33 15.47
C GLU A 470 8.67 -2.98 15.81
N ASP A 471 9.88 -3.03 16.37
CA ASP A 471 10.66 -1.84 16.72
C ASP A 471 10.91 -0.96 15.48
N GLY A 472 10.35 0.25 15.50
CA GLY A 472 10.50 1.20 14.41
C GLY A 472 9.48 1.04 13.26
N TYR A 473 8.46 0.19 13.43
CA TYR A 473 7.34 0.10 12.49
C TYR A 473 6.72 1.47 12.24
N ASN A 474 6.70 1.87 10.98
CA ASN A 474 6.03 3.08 10.52
C ASN A 474 5.44 2.82 9.13
N PRO A 475 4.13 2.53 9.02
CA PRO A 475 3.52 2.14 7.76
C PRO A 475 3.55 3.25 6.70
N GLU A 476 3.58 4.52 7.10
CA GLU A 476 3.69 5.64 6.17
C GLU A 476 5.11 5.72 5.58
N LEU A 477 6.13 5.57 6.42
CA LEU A 477 7.53 5.57 5.98
C LEU A 477 7.84 4.34 5.13
N ASP A 478 7.36 3.15 5.51
CA ASP A 478 7.52 1.92 4.74
C ASP A 478 6.94 2.06 3.33
N LEU A 479 5.76 2.69 3.24
CA LEU A 479 5.08 2.95 1.97
C LEU A 479 5.83 3.98 1.13
N GLU A 480 6.34 5.05 1.74
CA GLU A 480 7.18 6.05 1.06
C GLU A 480 8.43 5.40 0.48
N VAL A 481 9.17 4.62 1.28
CA VAL A 481 10.37 3.87 0.85
C VAL A 481 10.03 2.89 -0.28
N TYR A 482 8.88 2.22 -0.20
CA TYR A 482 8.41 1.34 -1.27
C TYR A 482 8.20 2.10 -2.58
N PHE A 483 7.54 3.27 -2.55
CA PHE A 483 7.33 4.09 -3.76
C PHE A 483 8.63 4.70 -4.29
N GLU A 484 9.54 5.15 -3.42
CA GLU A 484 10.89 5.60 -3.80
C GLU A 484 11.70 4.48 -4.49
N SER A 485 11.43 3.21 -4.15
CA SER A 485 12.05 2.06 -4.83
C SER A 485 11.53 1.83 -6.25
N LEU A 486 10.40 2.46 -6.63
CA LEU A 486 9.70 2.22 -7.89
C LEU A 486 9.86 3.38 -8.88
N VAL A 487 9.71 4.62 -8.41
CA VAL A 487 9.69 5.82 -9.25
C VAL A 487 10.80 6.80 -8.87
N HIS A 488 11.27 7.54 -9.87
CA HIS A 488 12.45 8.41 -9.78
C HIS A 488 12.08 9.90 -9.74
N ASP A 489 10.86 10.28 -10.13
CA ASP A 489 10.38 11.64 -9.90
C ASP A 489 9.84 11.76 -8.47
N ARG A 490 10.43 12.65 -7.67
CA ARG A 490 9.99 12.92 -6.30
C ARG A 490 8.52 13.34 -6.20
N TYR A 491 7.98 14.02 -7.21
CA TYR A 491 6.57 14.41 -7.22
C TYR A 491 5.66 13.22 -7.48
N SER A 492 6.16 12.17 -8.15
CA SER A 492 5.44 10.92 -8.33
C SER A 492 5.31 10.15 -7.02
N VAL A 493 6.34 10.15 -6.16
CA VAL A 493 6.25 9.59 -4.79
C VAL A 493 5.16 10.30 -4.00
N GLN A 494 5.15 11.64 -4.03
CA GLN A 494 4.12 12.45 -3.36
C GLN A 494 2.71 12.16 -3.90
N ALA A 495 2.56 12.00 -5.22
CA ALA A 495 1.28 11.70 -5.83
C ALA A 495 0.77 10.28 -5.51
N LEU A 496 1.67 9.29 -5.40
CA LEU A 496 1.35 7.95 -4.94
C LEU A 496 0.91 7.96 -3.47
N MET A 497 1.68 8.62 -2.58
CA MET A 497 1.32 8.79 -1.16
C MET A 497 -0.04 9.48 -1.01
N TYR A 498 -0.29 10.54 -1.79
CA TYR A 498 -1.57 11.25 -1.81
C TYR A 498 -2.75 10.32 -2.11
N LEU A 499 -2.62 9.43 -3.10
CA LEU A 499 -3.69 8.50 -3.45
C LEU A 499 -3.89 7.39 -2.41
N SER A 500 -2.81 6.93 -1.77
CA SER A 500 -2.85 5.89 -0.74
C SER A 500 -3.61 6.30 0.53
N ASP A 501 -3.77 7.60 0.78
CA ASP A 501 -4.54 8.15 1.90
C ASP A 501 -6.07 8.09 1.63
N GLY A 502 -6.62 6.88 1.50
CA GLY A 502 -8.07 6.65 1.38
C GLY A 502 -8.70 7.17 0.09
N ARG A 503 -7.90 7.47 -0.95
CA ARG A 503 -8.37 7.96 -2.25
C ARG A 503 -8.44 6.86 -3.31
N VAL A 504 -8.55 5.62 -2.87
CA VAL A 504 -8.74 4.44 -3.72
C VAL A 504 -10.16 3.90 -3.53
N PHE A 505 -10.81 3.52 -4.62
CA PHE A 505 -12.06 2.75 -4.56
C PHE A 505 -12.02 1.56 -5.51
N PHE A 506 -12.88 0.59 -5.27
CA PHE A 506 -13.07 -0.49 -6.23
C PHE A 506 -13.99 -0.06 -7.37
N ASP A 507 -13.50 -0.22 -8.59
CA ASP A 507 -14.31 -0.14 -9.81
C ASP A 507 -13.95 -1.34 -10.69
N PRO A 508 -14.82 -2.35 -10.77
CA PRO A 508 -14.55 -3.56 -11.53
C PRO A 508 -14.35 -3.28 -13.02
N LEU A 509 -14.95 -2.23 -13.57
CA LEU A 509 -14.75 -1.85 -14.96
C LEU A 509 -13.40 -1.18 -15.22
N SER A 510 -12.58 -0.93 -14.20
CA SER A 510 -11.19 -0.50 -14.40
C SER A 510 -10.23 -1.65 -14.72
N SER A 511 -10.67 -2.90 -14.51
CA SER A 511 -9.87 -4.08 -14.77
C SER A 511 -9.89 -4.49 -16.26
N THR A 512 -8.89 -5.27 -16.66
CA THR A 512 -8.69 -5.71 -18.05
C THR A 512 -9.84 -6.57 -18.58
N ALA A 513 -10.28 -7.59 -17.84
CA ALA A 513 -11.23 -8.58 -18.36
C ALA A 513 -12.58 -7.98 -18.84
N PRO A 514 -13.22 -7.06 -18.09
CA PRO A 514 -14.44 -6.41 -18.55
C PRO A 514 -14.28 -5.61 -19.84
N HIS A 515 -13.13 -4.96 -20.08
CA HIS A 515 -12.89 -4.22 -21.32
C HIS A 515 -12.99 -5.12 -22.57
N TYR A 516 -12.45 -6.33 -22.50
CA TYR A 516 -12.50 -7.30 -23.60
C TYR A 516 -13.86 -8.00 -23.70
N ASN A 517 -14.37 -8.48 -22.57
CA ASN A 517 -15.58 -9.33 -22.55
C ASN A 517 -16.86 -8.58 -22.91
N THR A 518 -16.87 -7.26 -22.80
CA THR A 518 -18.06 -6.41 -23.05
C THR A 518 -17.97 -5.63 -24.36
N GLY A 519 -16.81 -5.60 -25.02
CA GLY A 519 -16.55 -4.75 -26.17
C GLY A 519 -16.24 -3.28 -25.83
N LEU A 520 -16.26 -2.89 -24.55
CA LEU A 520 -15.98 -1.52 -24.11
C LEU A 520 -14.62 -1.01 -24.60
N GLY A 521 -13.58 -1.84 -24.53
CA GLY A 521 -12.24 -1.47 -25.00
C GLY A 521 -12.20 -1.09 -26.48
N SER A 522 -12.80 -1.94 -27.33
CA SER A 522 -12.87 -1.73 -28.77
C SER A 522 -13.68 -0.47 -29.14
N ALA A 523 -14.78 -0.23 -28.42
CA ALA A 523 -15.63 0.93 -28.64
C ALA A 523 -14.91 2.24 -28.29
N ILE A 524 -14.27 2.32 -27.13
CA ILE A 524 -13.51 3.52 -26.73
C ILE A 524 -12.34 3.75 -27.68
N ARG A 525 -11.62 2.70 -28.07
CA ARG A 525 -10.55 2.79 -29.07
C ARG A 525 -11.04 3.37 -30.40
N THR A 526 -12.18 2.88 -30.90
CA THR A 526 -12.80 3.38 -32.13
C THR A 526 -13.20 4.84 -32.00
N LEU A 527 -13.86 5.21 -30.90
CA LEU A 527 -14.25 6.59 -30.61
C LEU A 527 -13.04 7.53 -30.58
N VAL A 528 -11.97 7.15 -29.90
CA VAL A 528 -10.78 7.99 -29.73
C VAL A 528 -10.03 8.17 -31.06
N LEU A 529 -9.79 7.08 -31.81
CA LEU A 529 -8.97 7.12 -33.02
C LEU A 529 -9.77 7.59 -34.25
N SER A 530 -11.03 7.17 -34.39
CA SER A 530 -11.84 7.38 -35.59
C SER A 530 -12.98 8.38 -35.40
N GLY A 531 -13.34 8.74 -34.17
CA GLY A 531 -14.48 9.60 -33.86
C GLY A 531 -15.83 8.86 -33.91
N GLY A 532 -16.87 9.53 -33.43
CA GLY A 532 -18.25 9.03 -33.41
C GLY A 532 -19.10 9.74 -32.35
N ASP A 533 -20.40 9.40 -32.30
CA ASP A 533 -21.27 9.83 -31.21
C ASP A 533 -21.04 8.90 -30.00
N PHE A 534 -20.59 9.47 -28.88
CA PHE A 534 -20.26 8.72 -27.68
C PHE A 534 -21.47 7.97 -27.12
N ARG A 535 -22.63 8.63 -27.05
CA ARG A 535 -23.83 8.02 -26.45
C ARG A 535 -24.36 6.90 -27.34
N GLU A 536 -24.38 7.09 -28.65
CA GLU A 536 -24.81 6.08 -29.62
C GLU A 536 -23.96 4.81 -29.52
N ILE A 537 -22.64 4.94 -29.41
CA ILE A 537 -21.71 3.81 -29.38
C ILE A 537 -21.70 3.11 -28.01
N ILE A 538 -21.80 3.86 -26.90
CA ILE A 538 -21.71 3.29 -25.54
C ILE A 538 -23.04 2.70 -25.05
N THR A 539 -24.19 3.20 -25.51
CA THR A 539 -25.51 2.73 -25.04
C THR A 539 -25.72 1.21 -25.18
N PRO A 540 -25.38 0.55 -26.30
CA PRO A 540 -25.47 -0.91 -26.41
C PRO A 540 -24.59 -1.65 -25.40
N ILE A 541 -23.43 -1.09 -25.05
CA ILE A 541 -22.45 -1.69 -24.12
C ILE A 541 -22.96 -1.62 -22.68
N VAL A 542 -23.63 -0.52 -22.32
CA VAL A 542 -24.34 -0.36 -21.03
C VAL A 542 -25.30 -1.53 -20.83
N GLN A 543 -26.06 -1.90 -21.87
CA GLN A 543 -26.99 -3.03 -21.80
C GLN A 543 -26.23 -4.36 -21.58
N THR A 544 -25.18 -4.63 -22.35
CA THR A 544 -24.37 -5.85 -22.21
C THR A 544 -23.74 -5.98 -20.82
N ILE A 545 -23.20 -4.89 -20.26
CA ILE A 545 -22.62 -4.90 -18.91
C ILE A 545 -23.70 -5.14 -17.87
N THR A 546 -24.85 -4.49 -18.02
CA THR A 546 -25.98 -4.65 -17.11
C THR A 546 -26.43 -6.11 -17.05
N GLU A 547 -26.55 -6.78 -18.20
CA GLU A 547 -26.94 -8.20 -18.30
C GLU A 547 -25.88 -9.14 -17.71
N ASN A 548 -24.59 -8.90 -17.95
CA ASN A 548 -23.53 -9.81 -17.53
C ASN A 548 -23.11 -9.63 -16.05
N TYR A 549 -23.18 -8.40 -15.54
CA TYR A 549 -22.58 -8.03 -14.26
C TYR A 549 -23.61 -7.58 -13.21
N MET A 550 -24.74 -6.97 -13.59
CA MET A 550 -25.63 -6.25 -12.65
C MET A 550 -27.02 -6.87 -12.48
N ILE A 551 -27.58 -7.56 -13.47
CA ILE A 551 -28.94 -8.14 -13.42
C ILE A 551 -28.86 -9.66 -13.55
N PRO A 552 -29.58 -10.45 -12.73
CA PRO A 552 -29.75 -11.87 -13.01
C PRO A 552 -30.57 -12.02 -14.30
N SER A 553 -29.95 -12.46 -15.39
CA SER A 553 -30.68 -12.99 -16.53
C SER A 553 -31.34 -14.31 -16.10
N TRP A 554 -32.64 -14.29 -15.83
CA TRP A 554 -33.45 -15.51 -15.85
C TRP A 554 -34.27 -15.53 -17.13
N GLY A 555 -34.20 -16.65 -17.84
CA GLY A 555 -35.20 -17.08 -18.78
C GLY A 555 -35.22 -18.59 -18.82
N GLY A 556 -36.24 -19.20 -18.21
CA GLY A 556 -36.70 -20.57 -18.48
C GLY A 556 -36.15 -21.67 -17.60
#